data_AF-A0A5M3XBY5-F1
#
_entry.id   AF-A0A5M3XBY5-F1
#
_cell.length_a   1.000
_cell.length_b   1.000
_cell.length_c   1.000
_cell.angle_alpha   90.00
_cell.angle_beta   90.00
_cell.angle_gamma   90.00
#
_symmetry.space_group_name_H-M   'P 1'
#
loop_
_entity.id
_entity.type
_entity.pdbx_description
1 polymer ?
#
loop_
_entity_poly.entity_id
_entity_poly.type
_entity_poly.pdbx_seq_one_letter_code
_entity_poly.pdbx_strand_id
1 'polypeptide(L)'
;MEPYDTATSADCFVAAKKTFDGLIGQLADPASATLTHGRVEEMLHEQGRELLRQLLQAYRTSRLPPEASPRWARPPPCAWSRR
;
A
#
# COMPACT_ATOMS: atom_id res chain seq x y z
N MET A 1 5.44 -2.33 -29.61
CA MET A 1 4.96 -2.84 -28.32
C MET A 1 5.29 -1.74 -27.32
N GLU A 2 4.33 -0.85 -27.08
CA GLU A 2 4.50 0.26 -26.14
C GLU A 2 4.88 -0.30 -24.76
N PRO A 3 5.88 0.26 -24.06
CA PRO A 3 6.24 -0.21 -22.73
C PRO A 3 5.08 0.12 -21.81
N TYR A 4 4.35 -0.91 -21.40
CA TYR A 4 3.29 -0.77 -20.42
C TYR A 4 3.88 -0.13 -19.18
N ASP A 5 3.21 0.92 -18.69
CA ASP A 5 3.51 1.83 -17.59
C ASP A 5 3.77 1.11 -16.24
N THR A 6 4.81 0.27 -16.24
CA THR A 6 5.11 -0.65 -15.13
C THR A 6 5.68 0.12 -13.96
N ALA A 7 6.37 1.23 -14.23
CA ALA A 7 6.94 2.10 -13.21
C ALA A 7 5.85 2.75 -12.33
N THR A 8 4.82 3.38 -12.92
CA THR A 8 3.71 3.99 -12.16
C THR A 8 2.88 2.94 -11.42
N SER A 9 2.70 1.76 -12.03
CA SER A 9 2.03 0.65 -11.35
C SER A 9 2.83 0.12 -10.16
N ALA A 10 4.17 0.12 -10.24
CA ALA A 10 5.04 -0.41 -9.20
C ALA A 10 4.95 0.40 -7.90
N ASP A 11 4.85 1.73 -7.98
CA ASP A 11 4.70 2.60 -6.81
C ASP A 11 3.43 2.30 -6.00
N CYS A 12 2.33 1.94 -6.68
CA CYS A 12 1.05 1.64 -6.03
C CYS A 12 1.12 0.40 -5.13
N PHE A 13 1.96 -0.59 -5.47
CA PHE A 13 2.09 -1.84 -4.72
C PHE A 13 3.23 -1.82 -3.69
N VAL A 14 4.02 -0.75 -3.59
CA VAL A 14 5.15 -0.65 -2.63
C VAL A 14 4.67 -0.84 -1.19
N ALA A 15 3.52 -0.27 -0.82
CA ALA A 15 2.96 -0.42 0.53
C ALA A 15 2.60 -1.89 0.83
N ALA A 16 1.92 -2.56 -0.10
CA ALA A 16 1.56 -3.97 0.05
C ALA A 16 2.79 -4.87 0.15
N LYS A 17 3.82 -4.62 -0.68
CA LYS A 17 5.09 -5.37 -0.61
C LYS A 17 5.78 -5.20 0.74
N LYS A 18 5.89 -3.98 1.25
CA LYS A 18 6.49 -3.71 2.58
C LYS A 18 5.73 -4.41 3.70
N THR A 19 4.40 -4.42 3.66
CA THR A 19 3.57 -5.12 4.64
C THR A 19 3.81 -6.63 4.60
N PHE A 20 3.91 -7.22 3.40
CA PHE A 20 4.20 -8.64 3.23
C PHE A 20 5.62 -9.01 3.69
N ASP A 21 6.63 -8.25 3.29
CA ASP A 21 8.02 -8.47 3.70
C ASP A 21 8.17 -8.34 5.23
N GLY A 22 7.48 -7.38 5.85
CA GLY A 22 7.42 -7.22 7.30
C GLY A 22 6.72 -8.39 8.01
N LEU A 23 5.72 -8.99 7.40
CA LEU A 23 5.05 -10.18 7.92
C LEU A 23 5.94 -11.42 7.83
N ILE A 24 6.68 -11.60 6.73
CA ILE A 24 7.69 -12.66 6.62
C ILE A 24 8.79 -12.46 7.67
N GLY A 25 9.27 -11.22 7.85
CA GLY A 25 10.25 -10.90 8.89
C GLY A 25 9.76 -11.27 10.29
N GLN A 26 8.50 -10.94 10.60
CA GLN A 26 7.85 -11.31 11.86
C GLN A 26 7.63 -12.82 12.02
N LEU A 27 7.61 -13.62 10.96
CA LEU A 27 7.49 -15.09 11.07
C LEU A 27 8.85 -15.77 11.15
N ALA A 28 9.86 -15.17 10.51
CA ALA A 28 11.24 -15.63 10.54
C ALA A 28 11.99 -15.20 11.81
N ASP A 29 11.43 -14.25 12.58
CA ASP A 29 12.05 -13.77 13.81
C ASP A 29 12.05 -14.86 14.92
N PRO A 30 13.14 -14.99 15.68
CA PRO A 30 13.20 -15.96 16.78
C PRO A 30 12.18 -15.69 17.89
N ALA A 31 11.74 -14.44 18.07
CA ALA A 31 10.71 -14.11 19.06
C ALA A 31 9.36 -14.76 18.72
N SER A 32 9.11 -15.05 17.45
CA SER A 32 7.89 -15.70 16.96
C SER A 32 7.80 -17.17 17.39
N ALA A 33 8.93 -17.79 17.70
CA ALA A 33 8.98 -19.12 18.29
C ALA A 33 8.40 -19.17 19.71
N THR A 34 8.27 -18.02 20.37
CA THR A 34 7.61 -17.91 21.69
C THR A 34 6.10 -17.69 21.60
N LEU A 35 5.57 -17.40 20.41
CA LEU A 35 4.15 -17.20 20.19
C LEU A 35 3.41 -18.54 20.15
N THR A 36 2.24 -18.57 20.79
CA THR A 36 1.35 -19.72 20.66
C THR A 36 0.81 -19.78 19.23
N HIS A 37 0.49 -20.99 18.76
CA HIS A 37 -0.02 -21.19 17.40
C HIS A 37 -1.23 -20.30 17.10
N GLY A 38 -2.19 -20.21 18.02
CA GLY A 38 -3.35 -19.32 17.88
C GLY A 38 -3.00 -17.84 17.78
N ARG A 39 -1.93 -17.39 18.46
CA ARG A 39 -1.49 -15.99 18.36
C ARG A 39 -0.83 -15.69 17.01
N VAL A 40 -0.13 -16.67 16.44
CA VAL A 40 0.41 -16.58 15.07
C VAL A 40 -0.73 -16.55 14.05
N GLU A 41 -1.77 -17.39 14.23
CA GLU A 41 -2.96 -17.39 13.36
C GLU A 41 -3.72 -16.07 13.40
N GLU A 42 -3.97 -15.51 14.59
CA GLU A 42 -4.60 -14.19 14.74
C GLU A 42 -3.79 -13.10 14.04
N MET A 43 -2.48 -13.07 14.26
CA MET A 43 -1.57 -12.10 13.66
C MET A 43 -1.57 -12.22 12.12
N LEU A 44 -1.51 -13.44 11.60
CA LEU A 44 -1.61 -13.71 10.16
C LEU A 44 -2.96 -13.28 9.59
N HIS A 45 -4.05 -13.50 10.32
CA HIS A 45 -5.38 -13.15 9.87
C HIS A 45 -5.57 -11.63 9.82
N GLU A 46 -5.14 -10.90 10.84
CA GLU A 46 -5.25 -9.44 10.91
C GLU A 46 -4.37 -8.77 9.85
N GLN A 47 -3.08 -9.10 9.81
CA GLN A 47 -2.14 -8.49 8.86
C GLN A 47 -2.42 -8.95 7.41
N GLY A 48 -2.85 -10.20 7.22
CA GLY A 48 -3.26 -10.72 5.91
C GLY A 48 -4.49 -10.00 5.36
N ARG A 49 -5.50 -9.70 6.19
CA ARG A 49 -6.64 -8.88 5.78
C ARG A 49 -6.24 -7.48 5.38
N GLU A 50 -5.29 -6.88 6.09
CA GLU A 50 -4.79 -5.55 5.76
C GLU A 50 -3.98 -5.55 4.45
N LEU A 51 -3.16 -6.57 4.22
CA LEU A 51 -2.47 -6.77 2.95
C LEU A 51 -3.46 -6.89 1.78
N LEU A 52 -4.54 -7.66 1.93
CA LEU A 52 -5.58 -7.80 0.91
C LEU A 52 -6.27 -6.46 0.60
N ARG A 53 -6.53 -5.62 1.62
CA ARG A 53 -7.06 -4.27 1.42
C ARG A 53 -6.11 -3.40 0.62
N GLN A 54 -4.83 -3.40 0.98
CA GLN A 54 -3.79 -2.63 0.29
C GLN A 54 -3.62 -3.08 -1.16
N LEU A 55 -3.65 -4.39 -1.43
CA LEU A 55 -3.62 -4.93 -2.80
C LEU A 55 -4.83 -4.49 -3.63
N LEU A 56 -6.03 -4.54 -3.04
CA LEU A 56 -7.24 -4.10 -3.72
C LEU A 56 -7.21 -2.59 -4.01
N GLN A 57 -6.71 -1.79 -3.09
CA GLN A 57 -6.54 -0.35 -3.29
C GLN A 57 -5.49 -0.06 -4.37
N ALA A 58 -4.32 -0.70 -4.31
CA ALA A 58 -3.27 -0.56 -5.31
C ALA A 58 -3.75 -0.95 -6.71
N TYR A 59 -4.53 -2.02 -6.82
CA TYR A 59 -5.17 -2.44 -8.07
C TYR A 59 -6.16 -1.42 -8.63
N ARG A 60 -6.92 -0.75 -7.76
CA ARG A 60 -7.81 0.35 -8.17
C ARG A 60 -6.99 1.55 -8.64
N THR A 61 -5.94 1.91 -7.90
CA THR A 61 -5.05 3.03 -8.24
C THR A 61 -4.32 2.80 -9.56
N SER A 62 -3.85 1.58 -9.84
CA SER A 62 -3.17 1.26 -11.10
C SER A 62 -4.08 1.31 -12.32
N ARG A 63 -5.41 1.27 -12.13
CA ARG A 63 -6.41 1.41 -13.19
C ARG A 63 -6.98 2.81 -13.33
N LEU A 64 -6.64 3.73 -12.43
CA LEU A 64 -7.01 5.14 -12.55
C LEU A 64 -5.97 5.87 -13.40
N PRO A 65 -6.38 6.68 -14.39
CA PRO A 65 -5.43 7.48 -15.15
C PRO A 65 -4.79 8.54 -14.22
N PRO A 66 -3.49 8.86 -14.40
CA PRO A 66 -2.79 9.85 -13.56
C PRO A 66 -3.41 11.26 -13.64
N GLU A 67 -4.20 11.53 -14.68
CA GLU A 67 -4.92 12.79 -14.91
C GLU A 67 -6.27 12.86 -14.15
N ALA A 68 -6.67 11.80 -13.44
CA ALA A 68 -7.85 11.83 -12.56
C ALA A 68 -7.52 12.32 -11.13
N SER A 69 -6.52 13.21 -11.01
CA SER A 69 -6.25 13.89 -9.74
C SER A 69 -7.42 14.82 -9.42
N PRO A 70 -8.18 14.59 -8.35
CA PRO A 70 -9.43 15.28 -8.16
C PRO A 70 -9.17 16.76 -7.90
N ARG A 71 -9.99 17.62 -8.52
CA ARG A 71 -9.89 19.09 -8.44
C ARG A 71 -9.83 19.66 -7.02
N TRP A 72 -10.20 18.90 -5.99
CA TRP A 72 -10.12 19.28 -4.58
C TRP A 72 -8.72 19.11 -3.94
N ALA A 73 -7.81 18.35 -4.55
CA ALA A 73 -6.44 18.15 -4.08
C ALA A 73 -5.44 19.17 -4.65
N ARG A 74 -5.89 20.06 -5.55
CA ARG A 74 -5.06 21.18 -6.03
C ARG A 74 -5.14 22.31 -5.00
N PRO A 75 -4.03 22.71 -4.34
CA PRO A 75 -4.05 23.90 -3.53
C PRO A 75 -4.48 25.09 -4.42
N PRO A 76 -5.34 26.00 -3.92
CA PRO A 76 -5.73 27.17 -4.69
C PRO A 76 -4.45 27.94 -5.08
N PRO A 77 -4.32 28.40 -6.34
CA PRO A 77 -3.18 29.25 -6.71
C PRO A 77 -3.22 30.44 -5.75
N CYS A 78 -2.14 30.64 -5.00
CA CYS A 78 -2.02 31.62 -3.92
C CYS A 78 -2.60 32.97 -4.34
N ALA A 79 -3.85 33.24 -3.95
CA ALA A 79 -4.57 34.48 -4.26
C ALA A 79 -4.60 35.42 -3.04
N TRP A 80 -3.57 35.37 -2.19
CA TRP A 80 -3.47 36.18 -0.96
C TRP A 80 -2.10 36.84 -0.83
N SER A 81 -1.61 37.45 -1.91
CA SER A 81 -0.46 38.37 -1.84
C SER A 81 -0.68 39.56 -2.75
N ARG A 82 -1.74 40.32 -2.44
CA ARG A 82 -1.81 41.76 -2.74
C ARG A 82 -2.94 42.39 -1.93
N ARG A 83 -2.60 42.90 -0.75
CA ARG A 83 -2.80 44.28 -0.29
C ARG A 83 -2.83 44.34 1.23
#